data_AF-A0A942BTE1-F1
#
_entry.id   AF-A0A942BTE1-F1
#
_cell.length_a   1.000
_cell.length_b   1.000
_cell.length_c   1.000
_cell.angle_alpha   90.00
_cell.angle_beta   90.00
_cell.angle_gamma   90.00
#
_symmetry.space_group_name_H-M   'P 1'
#
loop_
_entity.id
_entity.type
_entity.pdbx_description
1 polymer ?
#
loop_
_entity_poly.entity_id
_entity_poly.type
_entity_poly.pdbx_seq_one_letter_code
_entity_poly.pdbx_strand_id
1 'polypeptide(L)'
;MRALLLLLLTILPAQAQGLRYRLRLWFRGAEAPIEGRFIVDTTVPTRSHNRVQKARLGGWAFRAVPGEDRASEAIILARAPGLVFLSTPVPQAVRTSVRATVGGRPVPFWGLRTPHGLIASVALAEVAPRTLAVMELTAQPAGGEIARVELHLESIGRLSSAAPPQDGTALLETLDRWAKAGDDASAVTVLH
;
A
#
# COMPACT_ATOMS: atom_id res chain seq x y z
N MET A 1 52.73 -7.00 -13.56
CA MET A 1 51.69 -6.04 -13.14
C MET A 1 50.87 -5.64 -14.35
N ARG A 2 49.62 -6.11 -14.47
CA ARG A 2 48.51 -5.59 -15.30
C ARG A 2 47.57 -6.75 -15.68
N ALA A 3 46.59 -7.02 -14.83
CA ALA A 3 45.31 -7.65 -15.17
C ALA A 3 44.50 -7.87 -13.87
N LEU A 4 44.27 -6.80 -13.10
CA LEU A 4 43.40 -6.85 -11.93
C LEU A 4 42.54 -5.60 -11.91
N LEU A 5 41.78 -5.37 -12.99
CA LEU A 5 40.90 -4.22 -13.07
C LEU A 5 39.81 -4.42 -14.13
N LEU A 6 39.01 -5.50 -14.07
CA LEU A 6 37.87 -5.63 -15.00
C LEU A 6 36.77 -6.61 -14.56
N LEU A 7 36.62 -6.89 -13.26
CA LEU A 7 35.49 -7.70 -12.75
C LEU A 7 34.87 -7.12 -11.47
N LEU A 8 34.70 -5.79 -11.48
CA LEU A 8 33.86 -5.05 -10.53
C LEU A 8 32.73 -4.33 -11.29
N LEU A 9 32.28 -4.93 -12.40
CA LEU A 9 31.03 -4.57 -13.07
C LEU A 9 29.87 -5.14 -12.27
N THR A 10 29.55 -4.39 -11.21
CA THR A 10 28.18 -4.04 -10.84
C THR A 10 27.18 -5.20 -10.91
N ILE A 11 27.11 -5.97 -9.81
CA ILE A 11 25.86 -6.58 -9.36
C ILE A 11 24.95 -5.40 -8.94
N LEU A 12 24.51 -4.59 -9.90
CA LEU A 12 23.42 -3.66 -9.66
C LEU A 12 22.19 -4.56 -9.51
N PRO A 13 21.49 -4.57 -8.36
CA PRO A 13 20.25 -5.30 -8.27
C PRO A 13 19.37 -4.79 -9.40
N ALA A 14 18.86 -5.71 -10.24
CA ALA A 14 17.84 -5.38 -11.22
C ALA A 14 16.80 -4.53 -10.49
N GLN A 15 16.62 -3.27 -10.89
CA GLN A 15 15.75 -2.36 -10.15
C GLN A 15 14.40 -3.05 -10.01
N ALA A 16 14.00 -3.31 -8.76
CA ALA A 16 12.73 -3.95 -8.48
C ALA A 16 11.62 -3.17 -9.21
N GLN A 17 10.67 -3.88 -9.81
CA GLN A 17 9.54 -3.25 -10.47
C GLN A 17 8.43 -3.02 -9.45
N GLY A 18 7.78 -1.86 -9.50
CA GLY A 18 6.66 -1.56 -8.62
C GLY A 18 7.03 -1.13 -7.20
N LEU A 19 6.00 -0.94 -6.37
CA LEU A 19 6.09 -0.68 -4.94
C LEU A 19 6.01 -1.99 -4.19
N ARG A 20 6.98 -2.29 -3.32
CA ARG A 20 6.99 -3.51 -2.52
C ARG A 20 6.48 -3.23 -1.12
N TYR A 21 5.49 -3.99 -0.70
CA TYR A 21 4.85 -3.87 0.60
C TYR A 21 5.01 -5.13 1.44
N ARG A 22 4.99 -4.94 2.76
CA ARG A 22 4.78 -5.96 3.76
C ARG A 22 3.49 -5.65 4.51
N LEU A 23 2.62 -6.64 4.64
CA LEU A 23 1.34 -6.53 5.32
C LEU A 23 1.25 -7.59 6.42
N ARG A 24 0.80 -7.16 7.59
CA ARG A 24 0.48 -8.02 8.73
C ARG A 24 -0.95 -7.79 9.15
N LEU A 25 -1.70 -8.87 9.30
CA LEU A 25 -3.11 -8.89 9.65
C LEU A 25 -3.30 -9.75 10.89
N TRP A 26 -3.81 -9.16 11.97
CA TRP A 26 -4.29 -9.89 13.12
C TRP A 26 -5.80 -10.03 12.99
N PHE A 27 -6.27 -11.27 12.91
CA PHE A 27 -7.68 -11.57 13.03
C PHE A 27 -8.06 -11.68 14.51
N ARG A 28 -9.29 -11.29 14.86
CA ARG A 28 -9.79 -11.47 16.22
C ARG A 28 -9.82 -12.96 16.56
N GLY A 29 -9.26 -13.31 17.71
CA GLY A 29 -9.14 -14.69 18.15
C GLY A 29 -7.96 -15.47 17.55
N ALA A 30 -7.17 -14.88 16.64
CA ALA A 30 -5.93 -15.50 16.16
C ALA A 30 -4.76 -15.21 17.11
N GLU A 31 -3.92 -16.21 17.37
CA GLU A 31 -2.73 -16.08 18.22
C GLU A 31 -1.59 -15.32 17.55
N ALA A 32 -1.50 -15.41 16.22
CA ALA A 32 -0.42 -14.83 15.43
C ALA A 32 -0.97 -14.06 14.20
N PRO A 33 -0.25 -13.04 13.72
CA PRO A 33 -0.62 -12.38 12.49
C PRO A 33 -0.41 -13.27 11.27
N ILE A 34 -1.26 -13.11 10.28
CA ILE A 34 -0.95 -13.47 8.90
C ILE A 34 -0.01 -12.39 8.36
N GLU A 35 1.17 -12.79 7.90
CA GLU A 35 2.15 -11.89 7.32
C GLU A 35 2.46 -12.28 5.87
N GLY A 36 2.51 -11.29 5.00
CA GLY A 36 2.88 -11.51 3.60
C GLY A 36 3.42 -10.27 2.93
N ARG A 37 3.98 -10.47 1.74
CA ARG A 37 4.52 -9.39 0.91
C ARG A 37 3.85 -9.39 -0.45
N PHE A 38 3.67 -8.20 -0.99
CA PHE A 38 3.12 -8.02 -2.32
C PHE A 38 3.76 -6.85 -3.04
N ILE A 39 3.67 -6.85 -4.36
CA ILE A 39 4.13 -5.79 -5.25
C ILE A 39 2.92 -5.15 -5.88
N VAL A 40 2.90 -3.82 -5.90
CA VAL A 40 1.96 -3.01 -6.65
C VAL A 40 2.69 -2.37 -7.82
N ASP A 41 2.27 -2.70 -9.03
CA ASP A 41 2.98 -2.30 -10.24
C ASP A 41 2.01 -1.71 -11.25
N THR A 42 2.54 -0.88 -12.14
CA THR A 42 1.75 -0.25 -13.19
C THR A 42 1.41 -1.26 -14.29
N THR A 43 0.15 -1.31 -14.72
CA THR A 43 -0.23 -2.14 -15.88
C THR A 43 0.23 -1.45 -17.18
N VAL A 44 0.78 -2.24 -18.11
CA VAL A 44 1.10 -1.71 -19.44
C VAL A 44 -0.22 -1.44 -20.18
N PRO A 45 -0.47 -0.22 -20.68
CA PRO A 45 -1.68 0.05 -21.44
C PRO A 45 -1.68 -0.79 -22.71
N THR A 46 -2.58 -1.78 -22.78
CA THR A 46 -2.76 -2.61 -23.97
C THR A 46 -3.51 -1.82 -25.05
N ARG A 47 -2.88 -1.62 -26.21
CA ARG A 47 -3.55 -1.03 -27.38
C ARG A 47 -4.60 -2.02 -27.90
N SER A 48 -5.88 -1.67 -27.76
CA SER A 48 -6.95 -2.40 -28.46
C SER A 48 -6.95 -2.04 -29.96
N HIS A 49 -7.38 -2.98 -30.80
CA HIS A 49 -7.42 -2.89 -32.27
C HIS A 49 -8.18 -1.65 -32.81
N ASN A 50 -9.05 -1.03 -32.01
CA ASN A 50 -9.88 0.10 -32.44
C ASN A 50 -9.24 1.49 -32.29
N ARG A 51 -7.94 1.64 -32.02
CA ARG A 51 -7.27 2.94 -31.74
C ARG A 51 -7.90 3.80 -30.63
N VAL A 52 -9.03 3.39 -30.07
CA VAL A 52 -9.65 3.93 -28.87
C VAL A 52 -9.02 3.21 -27.68
N GLN A 53 -8.18 3.95 -26.98
CA GLN A 53 -7.50 3.53 -25.76
C GLN A 53 -8.55 3.43 -24.65
N LYS A 54 -9.30 2.33 -24.60
CA LYS A 54 -10.13 2.03 -23.43
C LYS A 54 -9.18 1.53 -22.35
N ALA A 55 -8.92 2.36 -21.33
CA ALA A 55 -8.30 1.97 -20.08
C ALA A 55 -9.21 0.94 -19.37
N ARG A 56 -9.26 -0.28 -19.88
CA ARG A 56 -9.95 -1.39 -19.23
C ARG A 56 -8.92 -2.04 -18.34
N LEU A 57 -9.20 -2.03 -17.05
CA LEU A 57 -8.34 -2.44 -15.94
C LEU A 57 -7.47 -1.27 -15.45
N GLY A 58 -7.75 -0.84 -14.22
CA GLY A 58 -7.05 0.26 -13.56
C GLY A 58 -5.55 0.11 -13.71
N GLY A 59 -4.84 1.24 -13.83
CA GLY A 59 -3.42 1.32 -14.18
C GLY A 59 -2.43 0.59 -13.25
N TRP A 60 -2.92 -0.29 -12.37
CA TRP A 60 -2.19 -0.93 -11.29
C TRP A 60 -2.59 -2.40 -11.13
N ALA A 61 -1.59 -3.26 -10.92
CA ALA A 61 -1.71 -4.68 -10.68
C ALA A 61 -1.06 -5.04 -9.34
N PHE A 62 -1.68 -5.98 -8.62
CA PHE A 62 -1.20 -6.49 -7.34
C PHE A 62 -0.72 -7.92 -7.55
N ARG A 63 0.49 -8.23 -7.06
CA ARG A 63 1.09 -9.56 -7.17
C ARG A 63 1.70 -9.96 -5.84
N ALA A 64 1.45 -11.18 -5.38
CA ALA A 64 2.13 -11.69 -4.21
C ALA A 64 3.62 -11.82 -4.51
N VAL A 65 4.46 -11.56 -3.50
CA VAL A 65 5.83 -12.05 -3.51
C VAL A 65 5.74 -13.48 -2.97
N PRO A 66 6.08 -14.51 -3.77
CA PRO A 66 5.96 -15.89 -3.32
C PRO A 66 6.70 -16.10 -2.01
N GLY A 67 6.00 -16.66 -1.04
CA GLY A 67 6.49 -17.11 0.25
C GLY A 67 6.24 -18.61 0.43
N GLU A 68 6.26 -19.06 1.68
CA GLU A 68 6.07 -20.47 2.02
C GLU A 68 4.58 -20.86 2.09
N ASP A 69 3.69 -19.92 2.46
CA ASP A 69 2.26 -20.18 2.65
C ASP A 69 1.37 -19.46 1.61
N ARG A 70 0.81 -20.26 0.70
CA ARG A 70 -0.13 -19.78 -0.34
C ARG A 70 -1.47 -19.30 0.20
N ALA A 71 -1.94 -19.83 1.34
CA ALA A 71 -3.19 -19.38 1.93
C ALA A 71 -3.06 -17.94 2.44
N SER A 72 -1.96 -17.65 3.16
CA SER A 72 -1.60 -16.29 3.54
C SER A 72 -1.47 -15.35 2.34
N GLU A 73 -0.81 -15.77 1.25
CA GLU A 73 -0.71 -14.97 0.03
C GLU A 73 -2.08 -14.58 -0.55
N ALA A 74 -3.01 -15.52 -0.61
CA ALA A 74 -4.35 -15.28 -1.12
C ALA A 74 -5.13 -14.28 -0.25
N ILE A 75 -5.05 -14.43 1.09
CA ILE A 75 -5.68 -13.51 2.05
C ILE A 75 -5.09 -12.10 1.90
N ILE A 76 -3.76 -12.00 1.82
CA ILE A 76 -3.04 -10.73 1.67
C ILE A 76 -3.44 -10.04 0.37
N LEU A 77 -3.45 -10.75 -0.76
CA LEU A 77 -3.87 -10.18 -2.04
C LEU A 77 -5.35 -9.77 -2.07
N ALA A 78 -6.22 -10.50 -1.37
CA ALA A 78 -7.63 -10.15 -1.26
C ALA A 78 -7.88 -8.87 -0.44
N ARG A 79 -6.94 -8.46 0.42
CA ARG A 79 -7.06 -7.27 1.28
C ARG A 79 -6.26 -6.08 0.78
N ALA A 80 -5.12 -6.31 0.14
CA ALA A 80 -4.18 -5.27 -0.29
C ALA A 80 -4.81 -4.11 -1.08
N PRO A 81 -5.71 -4.30 -2.06
CA PRO A 81 -6.28 -3.20 -2.83
C PRO A 81 -7.04 -2.16 -1.98
N GLY A 82 -7.64 -2.57 -0.85
CA GLY A 82 -8.33 -1.67 0.07
C GLY A 82 -7.41 -0.96 1.06
N LEU A 83 -6.13 -1.31 1.10
CA LEU A 83 -5.16 -0.79 2.09
C LEU A 83 -4.09 0.10 1.47
N VAL A 84 -3.96 0.09 0.15
CA VAL A 84 -3.01 0.95 -0.56
C VAL A 84 -3.72 2.23 -0.99
N PHE A 85 -3.02 3.35 -0.79
CA PHE A 85 -3.38 4.63 -1.39
C PHE A 85 -2.53 4.82 -2.65
N LEU A 86 -3.12 5.17 -3.77
CA LEU A 86 -2.39 5.49 -5.00
C LEU A 86 -3.10 6.67 -5.65
N SER A 87 -2.87 7.87 -5.15
CA SER A 87 -3.61 9.04 -5.63
C SER A 87 -2.77 10.29 -5.69
N THR A 88 -3.29 11.29 -6.39
CA THR A 88 -2.80 12.66 -6.19
C THR A 88 -3.09 13.13 -4.77
N PRO A 89 -2.38 14.17 -4.28
CA PRO A 89 -2.73 14.79 -3.00
C PRO A 89 -4.23 15.12 -2.93
N VAL A 90 -4.89 14.59 -1.90
CA VAL A 90 -6.30 14.83 -1.57
C VAL A 90 -6.41 15.84 -0.43
N PRO A 91 -7.57 16.49 -0.21
CA PRO A 91 -7.74 17.46 0.89
C PRO A 91 -7.39 16.90 2.29
N GLN A 92 -7.54 15.60 2.48
CA GLN A 92 -7.23 14.89 3.73
C GLN A 92 -5.72 14.65 3.91
N ALA A 93 -4.91 14.79 2.87
CA ALA A 93 -3.47 14.60 2.89
C ALA A 93 -2.74 15.93 3.14
N VAL A 94 -1.94 15.99 4.21
CA VAL A 94 -1.22 17.18 4.63
C VAL A 94 0.27 16.96 4.42
N ARG A 95 0.89 17.82 3.61
CA ARG A 95 2.33 17.79 3.39
C ARG A 95 3.07 18.21 4.65
N THR A 96 4.16 17.53 4.95
CA THR A 96 5.07 17.96 6.03
C THR A 96 6.37 18.52 5.46
N SER A 97 7.16 19.17 6.32
CA SER A 97 8.54 19.60 6.01
C SER A 97 9.55 18.44 6.08
N VAL A 98 9.15 17.29 6.62
CA VAL A 98 10.02 16.12 6.81
C VAL A 98 10.13 15.31 5.52
N ARG A 99 11.28 14.67 5.33
CA ARG A 99 11.47 13.65 4.30
C ARG A 99 11.60 12.29 4.97
N ALA A 100 10.93 11.30 4.41
CA ALA A 100 11.11 9.90 4.80
C ALA A 100 12.15 9.24 3.91
N THR A 101 12.77 8.17 4.38
CA THR A 101 13.67 7.34 3.58
C THR A 101 13.00 6.00 3.32
N VAL A 102 12.74 5.67 2.06
CA VAL A 102 12.11 4.41 1.65
C VAL A 102 13.04 3.69 0.69
N GLY A 103 13.46 2.47 1.02
CA GLY A 103 14.45 1.73 0.23
C GLY A 103 15.75 2.52 -0.05
N GLY A 104 16.19 3.35 0.92
CA GLY A 104 17.37 4.20 0.79
C GLY A 104 17.16 5.51 -0.01
N ARG A 105 15.95 5.77 -0.52
CA ARG A 105 15.63 6.98 -1.28
C ARG A 105 14.85 7.98 -0.41
N PRO A 106 15.29 9.24 -0.31
CA PRO A 106 14.52 10.28 0.38
C PRO A 106 13.29 10.67 -0.46
N VAL A 107 12.12 10.73 0.18
CA VAL A 107 10.83 11.06 -0.43
C VAL A 107 10.04 12.06 0.42
N PRO A 108 9.25 12.96 -0.19
CA PRO A 108 8.35 13.84 0.54
C PRO A 108 7.37 13.05 1.41
N PHE A 109 7.28 13.41 2.69
CA PHE A 109 6.36 12.79 3.65
C PHE A 109 5.06 13.59 3.79
N TRP A 110 3.96 12.86 3.90
CA TRP A 110 2.62 13.39 4.06
C TRP A 110 1.90 12.61 5.16
N GLY A 111 1.12 13.30 5.98
CA GLY A 111 0.15 12.67 6.86
C GLY A 111 -1.21 12.57 6.17
N LEU A 112 -1.98 11.51 6.44
CA LEU A 112 -3.37 11.41 6.02
C LEU A 112 -4.27 11.44 7.26
N ARG A 113 -5.25 12.35 7.27
CA ARG A 113 -6.23 12.43 8.36
C ARG A 113 -7.07 11.16 8.40
N THR A 114 -7.16 10.53 9.56
CA THR A 114 -7.98 9.34 9.79
C THR A 114 -9.39 9.72 10.25
N PRO A 115 -10.42 8.90 9.94
CA PRO A 115 -11.77 9.12 10.45
C PRO A 115 -11.83 9.09 11.98
N HIS A 116 -12.75 9.88 12.55
CA HIS A 116 -13.03 9.83 13.99
C HIS A 116 -13.52 8.44 14.41
N GLY A 117 -13.23 8.04 15.66
CA GLY A 117 -13.63 6.73 16.19
C GLY A 117 -12.71 5.57 15.79
N LEU A 118 -11.78 5.76 14.84
CA LEU A 118 -10.80 4.75 14.46
C LEU A 118 -9.42 5.04 15.06
N ILE A 119 -8.86 4.08 15.80
CA ILE A 119 -7.46 4.11 16.21
C ILE A 119 -6.62 3.74 14.98
N ALA A 120 -6.14 4.74 14.25
CA ALA A 120 -5.28 4.53 13.08
C ALA A 120 -4.27 5.66 12.89
N SER A 121 -3.14 5.30 12.29
CA SER A 121 -2.11 6.21 11.80
C SER A 121 -1.80 5.86 10.35
N VAL A 122 -1.79 6.85 9.47
CA VAL A 122 -1.49 6.68 8.05
C VAL A 122 -0.50 7.74 7.60
N ALA A 123 0.66 7.28 7.14
CA ALA A 123 1.68 8.09 6.53
C ALA A 123 1.79 7.75 5.04
N LEU A 124 1.92 8.78 4.22
CA LEU A 124 2.07 8.66 2.78
C LEU A 124 3.44 9.21 2.33
N ALA A 125 3.94 8.66 1.24
CA ALA A 125 5.14 9.13 0.55
C ALA A 125 4.79 9.50 -0.90
N GLU A 126 5.40 10.57 -1.41
CA GLU A 126 5.33 10.89 -2.83
C GLU A 126 6.33 10.03 -3.62
N VAL A 127 5.84 8.94 -4.21
CA VAL A 127 6.66 7.90 -4.86
C VAL A 127 7.01 8.25 -6.31
N ALA A 128 6.18 9.05 -6.96
CA ALA A 128 6.36 9.67 -8.27
C ALA A 128 5.75 11.09 -8.25
N PRO A 129 6.04 11.97 -9.22
CA PRO A 129 5.51 13.33 -9.23
C PRO A 129 3.99 13.36 -9.05
N ARG A 130 3.55 13.96 -7.94
CA ARG A 130 2.14 14.04 -7.55
C ARG A 130 1.43 12.71 -7.34
N THR A 131 2.15 11.60 -7.13
CA THR A 131 1.56 10.31 -6.80
C THR A 131 1.96 9.93 -5.38
N LEU A 132 0.99 9.97 -4.47
CA LEU A 132 1.13 9.54 -3.10
C LEU A 132 0.84 8.05 -2.97
N ALA A 133 1.66 7.37 -2.19
CA ALA A 133 1.44 5.99 -1.77
C ALA A 133 1.48 5.84 -0.26
N VAL A 134 0.79 4.84 0.30
CA VAL A 134 0.95 4.51 1.73
C VAL A 134 2.41 4.13 1.96
N MET A 135 3.06 4.82 2.88
CA MET A 135 4.36 4.43 3.38
C MET A 135 4.20 3.54 4.60
N GLU A 136 3.30 3.92 5.49
CA GLU A 136 3.00 3.21 6.72
C GLU A 136 1.53 3.37 7.07
N LEU A 137 0.87 2.28 7.43
CA LEU A 137 -0.48 2.26 7.97
C LEU A 137 -0.49 1.33 9.17
N THR A 138 -0.94 1.83 10.30
CA THR A 138 -1.35 1.01 11.44
C THR A 138 -2.80 1.33 11.76
N ALA A 139 -3.65 0.33 11.91
CA ALA A 139 -5.05 0.51 12.30
C ALA A 139 -5.52 -0.60 13.23
N GLN A 140 -6.40 -0.25 14.16
CA GLN A 140 -7.09 -1.16 15.07
C GLN A 140 -8.61 -0.90 14.95
N PRO A 141 -9.30 -1.57 14.01
CA PRO A 141 -10.75 -1.51 13.93
C PRO A 141 -11.37 -1.96 15.27
N ALA A 142 -12.46 -1.33 15.69
CA ALA A 142 -13.16 -1.74 16.92
C ALA A 142 -14.12 -2.92 16.68
N GLY A 143 -14.69 -3.04 15.47
CA GLY A 143 -15.55 -4.15 15.05
C GLY A 143 -14.95 -5.01 13.91
N GLY A 144 -15.72 -6.00 13.47
CA GLY A 144 -15.37 -6.89 12.34
C GLY A 144 -14.34 -7.98 12.65
N GLU A 145 -13.90 -8.71 11.62
CA GLU A 145 -12.97 -9.85 11.76
C GLU A 145 -11.53 -9.45 12.08
N ILE A 146 -11.12 -8.24 11.68
CA ILE A 146 -9.74 -7.76 11.81
C ILE A 146 -9.59 -7.04 13.15
N ALA A 147 -8.62 -7.48 13.95
CA ALA A 147 -8.22 -6.82 15.20
C ALA A 147 -7.18 -5.72 14.96
N ARG A 148 -6.25 -5.96 14.02
CA ARG A 148 -5.16 -5.02 13.72
C ARG A 148 -4.63 -5.21 12.31
N VAL A 149 -4.22 -4.11 11.69
CA VAL A 149 -3.50 -4.08 10.42
C VAL A 149 -2.21 -3.29 10.58
N GLU A 150 -1.13 -3.80 10.02
CA GLU A 150 0.11 -3.07 9.76
C GLU A 150 0.49 -3.23 8.28
N LEU A 151 0.67 -2.12 7.57
CA LEU A 151 1.16 -2.10 6.20
C LEU A 151 2.39 -1.20 6.13
N HIS A 152 3.45 -1.68 5.50
CA HIS A 152 4.71 -0.97 5.37
C HIS A 152 5.25 -1.06 3.94
N LEU A 153 5.62 0.09 3.36
CA LEU A 153 6.30 0.19 2.07
C LEU A 153 7.80 -0.09 2.26
N GLU A 154 8.26 -1.26 1.84
CA GLU A 154 9.66 -1.68 1.98
C GLU A 154 10.57 -0.99 0.95
N SER A 155 10.11 -0.86 -0.30
CA SER A 155 10.91 -0.25 -1.36
C SER A 155 10.08 0.36 -2.49
N ILE A 156 10.66 1.37 -3.14
CA ILE A 156 10.11 2.03 -4.33
C ILE A 156 10.94 1.60 -5.52
N GLY A 157 10.37 0.74 -6.35
CA GLY A 157 10.92 0.31 -7.61
C GLY A 157 10.61 1.26 -8.77
N ARG A 158 10.87 0.79 -9.99
CA ARG A 158 10.52 1.52 -11.21
C ARG A 158 9.00 1.43 -11.44
N LEU A 159 8.37 2.59 -11.59
CA LEU A 159 6.97 2.74 -11.99
C LEU A 159 6.90 3.23 -13.44
N SER A 160 5.89 2.83 -14.20
CA SER A 160 5.61 3.46 -15.49
C SER A 160 5.22 4.92 -15.26
N SER A 161 5.95 5.85 -15.89
CA SER A 161 5.64 7.29 -15.84
C SER A 161 4.29 7.65 -16.47
N ALA A 162 3.65 6.70 -17.15
CA ALA A 162 2.36 6.87 -17.80
C ALA A 162 1.17 6.36 -16.96
N ALA A 163 1.40 5.71 -15.81
CA ALA A 163 0.30 5.21 -15.01
C ALA A 163 -0.36 6.36 -14.25
N PRO A 164 -1.67 6.61 -14.47
CA PRO A 164 -2.36 7.63 -13.73
C PRO A 164 -2.48 7.21 -12.25
N PRO A 165 -2.42 8.18 -11.32
CA PRO A 165 -2.91 7.95 -9.96
C PRO A 165 -4.36 7.43 -10.03
N GLN A 166 -4.71 6.47 -9.18
CA GLN A 166 -6.09 6.09 -8.92
C GLN A 166 -6.74 7.09 -7.94
N ASP A 167 -8.04 6.93 -7.67
CA ASP A 167 -8.76 7.89 -6.83
C ASP A 167 -8.45 7.76 -5.33
N GLY A 168 -7.60 6.82 -4.88
CA GLY A 168 -7.24 6.64 -3.47
C GLY A 168 -8.40 6.34 -2.51
N THR A 169 -9.63 6.30 -3.05
CA THR A 169 -10.89 6.15 -2.34
C THR A 169 -10.99 4.81 -1.65
N ALA A 170 -10.44 3.74 -2.22
CA ALA A 170 -10.48 2.40 -1.64
C ALA A 170 -9.93 2.34 -0.20
N LEU A 171 -8.82 3.06 0.08
CA LEU A 171 -8.31 3.17 1.44
C LEU A 171 -9.25 4.00 2.32
N LEU A 172 -9.68 5.17 1.85
CA LEU A 172 -10.55 6.07 2.61
C LEU A 172 -11.88 5.39 3.00
N GLU A 173 -12.50 4.70 2.05
CA GLU A 173 -13.72 3.90 2.26
C GLU A 173 -13.47 2.74 3.24
N THR A 174 -12.29 2.12 3.20
CA THR A 174 -11.93 1.06 4.14
C THR A 174 -11.79 1.59 5.56
N LEU A 175 -11.11 2.72 5.73
CA LEU A 175 -10.97 3.38 7.04
C LEU A 175 -12.33 3.83 7.59
N ASP A 176 -13.18 4.43 6.75
CA ASP A 176 -14.53 4.86 7.14
C ASP A 176 -15.42 3.68 7.55
N ARG A 177 -15.36 2.57 6.80
CA ARG A 177 -16.09 1.34 7.14
C ARG A 177 -15.65 0.76 8.49
N TRP A 178 -14.35 0.79 8.79
CA TRP A 178 -13.82 0.33 10.08
C TRP A 178 -14.19 1.25 11.23
N ALA A 179 -14.24 2.56 11.01
CA ALA A 179 -14.70 3.52 12.01
C ALA A 179 -16.17 3.24 12.40
N LYS A 180 -17.05 3.12 11.40
CA LYS A 180 -18.49 2.85 11.60
C LYS A 180 -18.77 1.54 12.35
N ALA A 181 -18.02 0.48 12.03
CA ALA A 181 -18.15 -0.80 12.73
C ALA A 181 -17.83 -0.71 14.24
N GLY A 182 -17.08 0.31 14.67
CA GLY A 182 -16.82 0.59 16.08
C GLY A 182 -17.98 1.27 16.81
N ASP A 183 -18.67 2.17 16.12
CA ASP A 183 -19.83 2.87 16.66
C ASP A 183 -20.98 1.88 16.94
N ASP A 184 -21.21 0.96 16.01
CA ASP A 184 -22.24 -0.09 16.15
C ASP A 184 -21.93 -1.05 17.31
N ALA A 185 -20.67 -1.45 17.49
CA ALA A 185 -20.26 -2.34 18.60
C ALA A 185 -20.40 -1.66 19.98
N SER A 186 -20.20 -0.35 20.03
CA SER A 186 -20.34 0.45 21.25
C SER A 186 -21.81 0.64 21.63
N ALA A 187 -22.70 0.79 20.64
CA ALA A 187 -24.15 0.93 20.86
C ALA A 187 -24.82 -0.33 21.43
N VAL A 188 -24.30 -1.53 21.10
CA VAL A 188 -24.84 -2.80 21.60
C VAL A 188 -24.49 -3.06 23.08
N THR A 189 -23.51 -2.33 23.64
CA THR A 189 -23.03 -2.56 25.02
C THR A 189 -23.86 -1.83 26.10
N VAL A 190 -24.87 -1.03 25.74
CA VAL A 190 -25.72 -0.30 26.71
C VAL A 190 -27.12 -0.90 26.78
N LEU A 191 -27.24 -2.09 27.37
CA LEU A 191 -28.49 -2.63 27.91
C LEU A 191 -28.20 -3.34 29.23
N HIS A 192 -28.10 -2.56 30.31
CA HIS A 192 -28.22 -3.02 31.69
C HIS A 192 -29.15 -2.10 32.47
#